data_AF-X1FIL7-F1
#
_entry.id   AF-X1FIL7-F1
#
_cell.length_a   1.000
_cell.length_b   1.000
_cell.length_c   1.000
_cell.angle_alpha   90.00
_cell.angle_beta   90.00
_cell.angle_gamma   90.00
#
_symmetry.space_group_name_H-M   'P 1'
#
loop_
_entity.id
_entity.type
_entity.pdbx_description
1 polymer ?
#
loop_
_entity_poly.entity_id
_entity_poly.type
_entity_poly.pdbx_seq_one_letter_code
_entity_poly.pdbx_strand_id
1 'polypeptide(L)'
;SIDHIIKFLSGFLFITWYTPWPECAHFCEVYCSAMEKYGFPPTMWVASIERARQAICMPIICFDSTKTEELERVQDLNRETTEYGLKQGWLNYRPDPYIHIQAYYQAGMYWKYLRMFKKLVDPNGILHPGRLALP
;
A
#
# COMPACT_ATOMS: atom_id res chain seq x y z
N SER A 1 15.02 34.90 -13.66
CA SER A 1 14.35 34.15 -14.73
C SER A 1 13.26 33.30 -14.09
N ILE A 2 12.03 33.43 -14.60
CA ILE A 2 10.82 32.75 -14.09
C ILE A 2 10.80 31.26 -14.52
N ASP A 3 11.87 30.80 -15.17
CA ASP A 3 12.00 29.48 -15.80
C ASP A 3 12.31 28.31 -14.85
N HIS A 4 12.33 28.52 -13.53
CA HIS A 4 12.55 27.45 -12.54
C HIS A 4 11.29 26.97 -11.82
N ILE A 5 10.10 27.38 -12.25
CA ILE A 5 8.87 26.67 -11.86
C ILE A 5 8.82 25.38 -12.68
N ILE A 6 9.65 24.42 -12.29
CA ILE A 6 9.51 23.03 -12.70
C ILE A 6 8.07 22.65 -12.32
N LYS A 7 7.25 22.29 -13.32
CA LYS A 7 5.93 21.70 -13.12
C LYS A 7 6.13 20.37 -12.37
N PHE A 8 6.20 20.43 -11.05
CA PHE A 8 6.16 19.25 -10.20
C PHE A 8 4.74 18.70 -10.27
N LEU A 9 4.51 17.69 -11.11
CA LEU A 9 3.27 16.92 -11.03
C LEU A 9 3.45 15.94 -9.87
N SER A 10 3.05 16.38 -8.67
CA SER A 10 3.20 15.61 -7.45
C SER A 10 2.36 14.34 -7.51
N GLY A 11 3.04 13.20 -7.57
CA GLY A 11 2.44 11.90 -7.30
C GLY A 11 2.34 11.69 -5.79
N PHE A 12 1.19 11.16 -5.35
CA PHE A 12 1.01 10.68 -3.99
C PHE A 12 0.64 9.20 -4.04
N LEU A 13 1.42 8.36 -3.36
CA LEU A 13 1.01 6.99 -3.07
C LEU A 13 0.67 6.87 -1.58
N PHE A 14 -0.59 6.53 -1.30
CA PHE A 14 -1.07 6.23 0.04
C PHE A 14 -1.08 4.72 0.25
N ILE A 15 -0.16 4.21 1.06
CA ILE A 15 -0.04 2.77 1.31
C ILE A 15 -0.73 2.46 2.64
N THR A 16 -2.04 2.31 2.67
CA THR A 16 -2.76 2.17 3.96
C THR A 16 -2.70 0.75 4.52
N TRP A 17 -2.31 0.62 5.79
CA TRP A 17 -2.21 -0.63 6.55
C TRP A 17 -3.10 -0.63 7.79
N TYR A 18 -3.58 -1.83 8.14
CA TYR A 18 -4.04 -2.17 9.47
C TYR A 18 -2.92 -2.86 10.24
N THR A 19 -2.69 -2.39 11.46
CA THR A 19 -1.72 -2.96 12.39
C THR A 19 -2.34 -3.06 13.79
N PRO A 20 -1.84 -3.93 14.69
CA PRO A 20 -2.13 -3.80 16.12
C PRO A 20 -1.64 -2.44 16.63
N TRP A 21 -2.43 -1.77 17.47
CA TRP A 21 -2.05 -0.46 18.01
C TRP A 21 -0.67 -0.44 18.69
N PRO A 22 -0.29 -1.44 19.51
CA PRO A 22 1.04 -1.46 20.12
C PRO A 22 2.20 -1.52 19.12
N GLU A 23 1.95 -1.96 17.89
CA GLU A 23 2.97 -2.11 16.85
C GLU A 23 3.09 -0.88 15.94
N CYS A 24 2.24 0.14 16.11
CA CYS A 24 2.23 1.29 15.21
C CYS A 24 3.54 2.10 15.24
N ALA A 25 4.24 2.14 16.38
CA ALA A 25 5.53 2.82 16.50
C ALA A 25 6.61 2.08 15.69
N HIS A 26 6.71 0.77 15.86
CA HIS A 26 7.62 -0.09 15.09
C HIS A 26 7.32 -0.03 13.59
N PHE A 27 6.04 -0.04 13.22
CA PHE A 27 5.61 0.18 11.84
C PHE A 27 6.16 1.51 11.27
N CYS A 28 6.09 2.59 12.04
CA CYS A 28 6.60 3.89 11.61
C CYS A 28 8.12 3.85 11.43
N GLU A 29 8.87 3.25 12.35
CA GLU A 29 10.33 3.12 12.24
C GLU A 29 10.72 2.40 10.95
N VAL A 30 10.10 1.23 10.68
CA VAL A 30 10.36 0.44 9.47
C VAL A 30 10.07 1.26 8.20
N TYR A 31 8.91 1.91 8.14
CA TYR A 31 8.53 2.68 6.95
C TYR A 31 9.35 3.95 6.77
N CYS A 32 9.65 4.68 7.83
CA CYS A 32 10.51 5.87 7.77
C CYS A 32 11.92 5.49 7.28
N SER A 33 12.52 4.43 7.83
CA SER A 33 13.82 3.95 7.36
C SER A 33 13.79 3.50 5.90
N ALA A 34 12.70 2.84 5.45
CA ALA A 34 12.54 2.50 4.05
C ALA A 34 12.40 3.75 3.17
N MET A 35 11.60 4.74 3.56
CA MET A 35 11.48 6.00 2.82
C MET A 35 12.84 6.68 2.66
N GLU A 36 13.60 6.81 3.75
CA GLU A 36 14.94 7.41 3.74
C GLU A 36 15.90 6.63 2.83
N LYS A 37 15.92 5.29 2.94
CA LYS A 37 16.73 4.41 2.08
C LYS A 37 16.45 4.65 0.60
N TYR A 38 15.18 4.85 0.24
CA TYR A 38 14.77 5.08 -1.14
C TYR A 38 14.76 6.57 -1.53
N GLY A 39 15.23 7.48 -0.67
CA GLY A 39 15.35 8.91 -0.96
C GLY A 39 14.03 9.69 -0.92
N PHE A 40 13.03 9.19 -0.22
CA PHE A 40 11.75 9.88 0.01
C PHE A 40 11.71 10.51 1.41
N PRO A 41 11.14 11.71 1.58
CA PRO A 41 10.98 12.32 2.88
C PRO A 41 9.96 11.52 3.73
N PRO A 42 10.32 11.09 4.95
CA PRO A 42 9.42 10.36 5.82
C PRO A 42 8.11 11.11 6.08
N THR A 43 6.99 10.54 5.65
CA THR A 43 5.67 11.13 5.86
C THR A 43 4.68 10.03 6.25
N MET A 44 4.09 10.17 7.44
CA MET A 44 3.24 9.16 8.05
C MET A 44 1.96 9.79 8.58
N TRP A 45 0.84 9.10 8.39
CA TRP A 45 -0.40 9.36 9.12
C TRP A 45 -0.77 8.10 9.92
N VAL A 46 -1.05 8.26 11.21
CA VAL A 46 -1.40 7.15 12.10
C VAL A 46 -2.63 7.52 12.90
N ALA A 47 -3.61 6.62 12.93
CA ALA A 47 -4.81 6.79 13.74
C ALA A 47 -5.14 5.50 14.48
N SER A 48 -5.39 5.60 15.79
CA SER A 48 -5.95 4.50 16.57
C SER A 48 -7.41 4.26 16.16
N ILE A 49 -7.79 2.99 16.04
CA ILE A 49 -9.17 2.56 15.84
C ILE A 49 -9.54 1.50 16.90
N GLU A 50 -10.82 1.15 16.98
CA GLU A 50 -11.30 0.08 17.88
C GLU A 50 -10.82 0.22 19.34
N ARG A 51 -10.96 1.41 19.93
CA ARG A 51 -10.50 1.71 21.30
C ARG A 51 -9.02 1.40 21.51
N ALA A 52 -8.19 1.75 20.52
CA ALA A 52 -6.73 1.53 20.53
C ALA A 52 -6.33 0.05 20.62
N ARG A 53 -7.12 -0.85 20.02
CA ARG A 53 -6.70 -2.24 19.76
C ARG A 53 -5.95 -2.35 18.43
N GLN A 54 -6.37 -1.57 17.44
CA GLN A 54 -5.79 -1.54 16.10
C GLN A 54 -5.42 -0.11 15.72
N ALA A 55 -4.59 0.03 14.69
CA ALA A 55 -4.25 1.29 14.07
C ALA A 55 -4.51 1.21 12.56
N ILE A 56 -4.82 2.37 11.98
CA ILE A 56 -4.59 2.61 10.56
C ILE A 56 -3.27 3.37 10.47
N CYS A 57 -2.29 2.76 9.81
CA CYS A 57 -1.00 3.39 9.53
C CYS A 57 -0.87 3.63 8.03
N MET A 58 -0.56 4.85 7.64
CA MET A 58 -0.52 5.28 6.24
C MET A 58 0.77 6.06 5.96
N PRO A 59 1.81 5.35 5.50
CA PRO A 59 2.89 5.88 4.69
C PRO A 59 2.34 6.68 3.50
N ILE A 60 2.83 7.91 3.34
CA ILE A 60 2.49 8.80 2.23
C ILE A 60 3.77 9.06 1.43
N ILE A 61 3.88 8.47 0.24
CA ILE A 61 5.05 8.66 -0.62
C ILE A 61 4.77 9.81 -1.57
N CYS A 62 5.54 10.88 -1.44
CA CYS A 62 5.53 12.05 -2.31
C CYS A 62 6.66 11.91 -3.33
N PHE A 63 6.33 11.89 -4.63
CA PHE A 63 7.30 11.66 -5.69
C PHE A 63 6.95 12.47 -6.95
N ASP A 64 7.90 12.62 -7.88
CA ASP A 64 7.65 13.26 -9.18
C ASP A 64 7.08 12.24 -10.17
N SER A 65 5.78 12.33 -10.44
CA SER A 65 5.09 11.35 -11.28
C SER A 65 5.45 11.42 -12.77
N THR A 66 6.20 12.44 -13.19
CA THR A 66 6.68 12.57 -14.57
C THR A 66 7.95 11.78 -14.84
N LYS A 67 8.61 11.27 -13.79
CA LYS A 67 9.88 10.55 -13.87
C LYS A 67 9.65 9.06 -13.65
N THR A 68 9.98 8.25 -14.66
CA THR A 68 9.86 6.79 -14.58
C THR A 68 10.74 6.22 -13.46
N GLU A 69 11.93 6.77 -13.22
CA GLU A 69 12.80 6.31 -12.14
C GLU A 69 12.20 6.49 -10.73
N GLU A 70 11.38 7.52 -10.53
CA GLU A 70 10.69 7.78 -9.26
C GLU A 70 9.57 6.76 -9.08
N LEU A 71 8.82 6.44 -10.15
CA LEU A 71 7.79 5.40 -10.13
C LEU A 71 8.37 4.02 -9.78
N GLU A 72 9.51 3.66 -10.37
CA GLU A 72 10.20 2.40 -10.07
C GLU A 72 10.65 2.34 -8.60
N ARG A 73 11.27 3.41 -8.09
CA ARG A 73 11.65 3.51 -6.66
C ARG A 73 10.47 3.38 -5.71
N VAL A 74 9.32 3.99 -6.04
CA VAL A 74 8.09 3.86 -5.24
C VAL A 74 7.60 2.40 -5.24
N GLN A 75 7.62 1.73 -6.39
CA GLN A 75 7.22 0.32 -6.49
C GLN A 75 8.16 -0.61 -5.71
N ASP A 76 9.47 -0.36 -5.77
CA ASP A 76 10.46 -1.14 -5.04
C ASP A 76 10.31 -0.98 -3.52
N LEU A 77 10.16 0.26 -3.04
CA LEU A 77 9.83 0.53 -1.64
C LEU A 77 8.56 -0.21 -1.23
N ASN A 78 7.51 -0.12 -2.04
CA ASN A 78 6.24 -0.76 -1.71
C ASN A 78 6.36 -2.29 -1.67
N ARG A 79 7.16 -2.89 -2.57
CA ARG A 79 7.43 -4.34 -2.59
C ARG A 79 8.22 -4.78 -1.35
N GLU A 80 9.31 -4.09 -1.02
CA GLU A 80 10.13 -4.40 0.16
C GLU A 80 9.33 -4.31 1.45
N THR A 81 8.61 -3.20 1.63
CA THR A 81 7.80 -2.97 2.83
C THR A 81 6.59 -3.89 2.92
N THR A 82 6.01 -4.30 1.78
CA THR A 82 4.96 -5.32 1.74
C THR A 82 5.46 -6.68 2.20
N GLU A 83 6.61 -7.13 1.69
CA GLU A 83 7.18 -8.42 2.08
C GLU A 83 7.44 -8.46 3.60
N TYR A 84 7.99 -7.36 4.14
CA TYR A 84 8.19 -7.24 5.58
C TYR A 84 6.87 -7.22 6.35
N GLY A 85 5.93 -6.36 5.94
CA GLY A 85 4.67 -6.14 6.65
C GLY A 85 3.80 -7.40 6.73
N LEU A 86 3.74 -8.19 5.64
CA LEU A 86 3.02 -9.46 5.65
C LEU A 86 3.64 -10.48 6.63
N LYS A 87 4.96 -10.47 6.83
CA LYS A 87 5.63 -11.33 7.83
C LYS A 87 5.29 -10.92 9.27
N GLN A 88 4.93 -9.67 9.51
CA GLN A 88 4.45 -9.18 10.82
C GLN A 88 2.95 -9.42 11.02
N GLY A 89 2.23 -9.90 10.00
CA GLY A 89 0.77 -10.04 10.06
C GLY A 89 0.01 -8.74 9.85
N TRP A 90 0.67 -7.68 9.38
CA TRP A 90 0.00 -6.44 8.97
C TRP A 90 -0.73 -6.63 7.65
N LEU A 91 -1.85 -5.92 7.48
CA LEU A 91 -2.72 -6.11 6.31
C LEU A 91 -2.99 -4.78 5.60
N ASN A 92 -2.87 -4.75 4.28
CA ASN A 92 -3.28 -3.58 3.52
C ASN A 92 -4.79 -3.38 3.55
N TYR A 93 -5.23 -2.15 3.84
CA TYR A 93 -6.65 -1.77 3.74
C TYR A 93 -7.14 -1.77 2.28
N ARG A 94 -6.29 -1.31 1.37
CA ARG A 94 -6.55 -1.27 -0.08
C ARG A 94 -5.37 -1.92 -0.81
N PRO A 95 -5.44 -3.23 -1.07
CA PRO A 95 -4.33 -3.92 -1.69
C PRO A 95 -4.13 -3.46 -3.14
N ASP A 96 -2.87 -3.21 -3.50
CA ASP A 96 -2.42 -3.07 -4.87
C ASP A 96 -2.44 -4.47 -5.51
N PRO A 97 -3.05 -4.62 -6.70
CA PRO A 97 -3.25 -5.93 -7.32
C PRO A 97 -1.96 -6.59 -7.82
N TYR A 98 -0.85 -5.87 -7.92
CA TYR A 98 0.44 -6.37 -8.38
C TYR A 98 1.43 -6.58 -7.22
N ILE A 99 1.38 -5.71 -6.20
CA ILE A 99 2.33 -5.73 -5.08
C ILE A 99 1.75 -6.48 -3.89
N HIS A 100 0.53 -6.15 -3.46
CA HIS A 100 -0.08 -6.70 -2.24
C HIS A 100 -0.79 -8.04 -2.48
N ILE A 101 -0.82 -8.53 -3.73
CA ILE A 101 -1.44 -9.81 -4.11
C ILE A 101 -0.88 -11.02 -3.33
N GLN A 102 0.35 -10.91 -2.86
CA GLN A 102 1.02 -11.93 -2.06
C GLN A 102 0.22 -12.32 -0.79
N ALA A 103 -0.49 -11.36 -0.19
CA ALA A 103 -1.34 -11.60 0.98
C ALA A 103 -2.45 -12.63 0.67
N TYR A 104 -3.01 -12.59 -0.53
CA TYR A 104 -4.08 -13.51 -0.96
C TYR A 104 -3.56 -14.92 -1.20
N TYR A 105 -2.31 -15.07 -1.64
CA TYR A 105 -1.68 -16.38 -1.78
C TYR A 105 -1.45 -17.06 -0.43
N GLN A 106 -1.16 -16.28 0.61
CA GLN A 106 -1.07 -16.79 1.99
C GLN A 106 -2.46 -17.14 2.56
N ALA A 107 -3.52 -16.44 2.11
CA ALA A 107 -4.90 -16.65 2.52
C ALA A 107 -5.73 -17.44 1.48
N GLY A 108 -5.24 -18.61 1.06
CA GLY A 108 -5.80 -19.36 -0.08
C GLY A 108 -7.31 -19.66 -0.02
N MET A 109 -7.86 -19.93 1.18
CA MET A 109 -9.31 -20.15 1.34
C MET A 109 -10.13 -18.88 1.14
N TYR A 110 -9.68 -17.76 1.70
CA TYR A 110 -10.30 -16.46 1.48
C TYR A 110 -10.29 -16.11 -0.01
N TRP A 111 -9.14 -16.30 -0.68
CA TRP A 111 -9.02 -16.05 -2.11
C TRP A 111 -9.93 -16.92 -2.98
N LYS A 112 -10.07 -18.21 -2.64
CA LYS A 112 -10.99 -19.12 -3.32
C LYS A 112 -12.43 -18.62 -3.23
N TYR A 113 -12.92 -18.33 -2.03
CA TYR A 113 -14.30 -17.90 -1.84
C TYR A 113 -14.57 -16.52 -2.43
N LEU A 114 -13.61 -15.59 -2.34
CA LEU A 114 -13.76 -14.27 -2.94
C LEU A 114 -13.97 -14.35 -4.46
N ARG A 115 -13.21 -15.20 -5.17
CA ARG A 115 -13.39 -15.43 -6.60
C ARG A 115 -14.71 -16.13 -6.93
N MET A 116 -15.14 -17.08 -6.10
CA MET A 116 -16.45 -17.73 -6.28
C MET A 116 -17.59 -16.71 -6.14
N PHE A 117 -17.51 -15.84 -5.13
CA PHE A 117 -18.50 -14.78 -4.93
C PHE A 117 -18.51 -13.77 -6.06
N LYS A 118 -17.33 -13.31 -6.53
CA LYS A 118 -17.22 -12.40 -7.68
C LYS A 118 -17.91 -12.95 -8.93
N LYS A 119 -17.69 -14.22 -9.25
CA LYS A 119 -18.36 -14.89 -10.39
C LYS A 119 -19.88 -14.99 -10.22
N LEU A 120 -20.35 -15.14 -8.99
CA LEU A 120 -21.79 -15.22 -8.69
C LEU A 120 -22.48 -13.87 -8.93
N VAL A 121 -21.86 -12.77 -8.50
CA VAL A 121 -22.49 -11.43 -8.52
C VAL A 121 -22.12 -10.58 -9.73
N ASP A 122 -21.00 -10.86 -10.39
CA ASP A 122 -20.54 -10.18 -11.59
C ASP A 122 -19.94 -11.20 -12.58
N PRO A 123 -20.78 -12.03 -13.21
CA PRO A 123 -20.34 -13.09 -14.11
C PRO A 123 -19.63 -12.57 -15.36
N ASN A 124 -19.89 -11.31 -15.75
CA ASN A 124 -19.30 -10.68 -16.93
C ASN A 124 -18.06 -9.81 -16.62
N GLY A 125 -17.69 -9.65 -15.34
CA GLY A 125 -16.50 -8.91 -14.93
C GLY A 125 -16.57 -7.40 -15.20
N ILE A 126 -17.76 -6.81 -15.29
CA ILE A 126 -17.93 -5.39 -15.64
C ILE A 126 -17.82 -4.46 -14.43
N LEU A 127 -17.97 -4.98 -13.21
CA LEU A 127 -17.93 -4.19 -11.98
C LEU A 127 -16.50 -4.08 -11.47
N HIS A 128 -15.85 -2.96 -11.78
CA HIS A 128 -14.50 -2.61 -11.29
C HIS A 128 -13.45 -3.72 -11.49
N PRO A 129 -13.12 -4.08 -12.75
CA PRO A 129 -12.13 -5.11 -13.05
C PRO A 129 -10.76 -4.76 -12.43
N GLY A 130 -10.05 -5.78 -11.93
CA GLY A 130 -8.74 -5.62 -11.29
C GLY A 130 -8.77 -5.23 -9.81
N ARG A 131 -9.91 -4.81 -9.26
CA ARG A 131 -10.03 -4.46 -7.83
C ARG A 131 -9.86 -5.72 -6.96
N LEU A 132 -9.06 -5.62 -5.89
CA LEU A 132 -8.65 -6.77 -5.06
C LEU A 132 -7.95 -7.88 -5.85
N ALA A 133 -7.32 -7.53 -6.97
CA ALA A 133 -6.72 -8.45 -7.94
C ALA A 133 -7.71 -9.47 -8.56
N LEU A 134 -9.00 -9.19 -8.51
CA LEU A 134 -10.02 -10.02 -9.15
C LEU A 134 -10.07 -9.74 -10.66
N PRO A 135 -10.31 -10.77 -11.49
CA PRO A 135 -10.55 -10.60 -12.92
C PRO A 135 -11.80 -9.78 -13.19
#